data_AF-A0A5C7ZHH4-F1
#
_entry.id   AF-A0A5C7ZHH4-F1
#
_cell.length_a   1.000
_cell.length_b   1.000
_cell.length_c   1.000
_cell.angle_alpha   90.00
_cell.angle_beta   90.00
_cell.angle_gamma   90.00
#
_symmetry.space_group_name_H-M   'P 1'
#
loop_
_entity.id
_entity.type
_entity.pdbx_description
1 polymer ?
#
loop_
_entity_poly.entity_id
_entity_poly.type
_entity_poly.pdbx_seq_one_letter_code
_entity_poly.pdbx_strand_id
1 'polypeptide(L)'
;MPKRTDIQSILIIGAGPIIIGQACEFDYSGAQACKALREEGYKVILVNSNPATIMTDPEMADVTYIEPITWQVVAKIIEKERPDALLPTMGGQTALNCALDLDREGVLAKFGVELIGASK
;
A
#
# COMPACT_ATOMS: atom_id res chain seq x y z
N MET A 1 5.32 -10.49 18.86
CA MET A 1 5.47 -9.19 19.56
C MET A 1 4.12 -8.50 19.50
N PRO A 2 3.77 -7.67 20.50
CA PRO A 2 2.53 -6.88 20.45
C PRO A 2 2.54 -5.88 19.29
N LYS A 3 1.37 -5.33 18.96
CA LYS A 3 1.17 -4.24 18.00
C LYS A 3 2.18 -3.10 18.24
N ARG A 4 2.73 -2.54 17.16
CA ARG A 4 3.58 -1.35 17.21
C ARG A 4 2.75 -0.11 17.56
N THR A 5 3.27 0.74 18.44
CA THR A 5 2.58 1.94 18.94
C THR A 5 3.05 3.23 18.28
N ASP A 6 4.15 3.17 17.55
CA ASP A 6 4.77 4.27 16.83
C ASP A 6 4.22 4.45 15.39
N ILE A 7 3.49 3.46 14.89
CA ILE A 7 2.78 3.50 13.60
C ILE A 7 1.28 3.63 13.87
N GLN A 8 0.63 4.61 13.23
CA GLN A 8 -0.83 4.77 13.28
C GLN A 8 -1.48 4.57 11.91
N SER A 9 -0.75 4.84 10.83
CA SER A 9 -1.25 4.82 9.47
C SER A 9 -0.31 4.06 8.53
N ILE A 10 -0.89 3.21 7.68
CA ILE A 10 -0.15 2.32 6.79
C ILE A 10 -0.68 2.48 5.37
N LEU A 11 0.23 2.77 4.43
CA LEU A 11 -0.04 2.74 3.00
C LEU A 11 0.25 1.36 2.43
N ILE A 12 -0.76 0.73 1.82
CA ILE A 12 -0.65 -0.51 1.06
C ILE A 12 -0.63 -0.15 -0.44
N ILE A 13 0.30 -0.75 -1.19
CA ILE A 13 0.32 -0.65 -2.66
C ILE A 13 -0.22 -1.97 -3.23
N GLY A 14 -1.32 -1.89 -3.98
CA GLY A 14 -1.91 -3.02 -4.70
C GLY A 14 -1.11 -3.44 -5.95
N ALA A 15 -1.57 -4.48 -6.63
CA ALA A 15 -0.88 -5.02 -7.81
C ALA A 15 -1.20 -4.27 -9.12
N GLY A 16 -2.30 -3.52 -9.16
CA GLY A 16 -2.80 -2.91 -10.39
C GLY A 16 -3.59 -3.92 -11.23
N PRO A 17 -3.69 -3.73 -12.56
CA PRO A 17 -4.51 -4.59 -13.42
C PRO A 17 -3.97 -6.03 -13.47
N ILE A 18 -4.88 -6.99 -13.65
CA ILE A 18 -4.54 -8.41 -13.79
C ILE A 18 -3.78 -8.64 -15.10
N ILE A 19 -2.62 -9.30 -14.99
CA ILE A 19 -1.80 -9.74 -16.12
C ILE A 19 -1.33 -11.19 -15.93
N ILE A 20 -0.85 -11.82 -17.00
CA ILE A 20 -0.23 -13.15 -16.90
C ILE A 20 0.97 -13.05 -15.95
N GLY A 21 0.98 -13.89 -14.91
CA GLY A 21 2.03 -13.92 -13.88
C GLY A 21 1.81 -12.96 -12.70
N GLN A 22 0.77 -12.12 -12.73
CA GLN A 22 0.37 -11.28 -11.61
C GLN A 22 -1.15 -11.06 -11.64
N ALA A 23 -1.90 -11.90 -10.93
CA ALA A 23 -3.35 -11.98 -11.04
C ALA A 23 -4.07 -11.81 -9.69
N CYS A 24 -5.20 -12.52 -9.53
CA CYS A 24 -6.15 -12.34 -8.42
C CYS A 24 -5.57 -12.63 -7.04
N GLU A 25 -4.45 -13.36 -6.96
CA GLU A 25 -3.75 -13.65 -5.71
C GLU A 25 -3.42 -12.39 -4.91
N PHE A 26 -3.19 -11.24 -5.58
CA PHE A 26 -2.89 -9.99 -4.92
C PHE A 26 -4.13 -9.21 -4.46
N ASP A 27 -5.29 -9.43 -5.07
CA ASP A 27 -6.55 -8.95 -4.49
C ASP A 27 -6.84 -9.71 -3.19
N TYR A 28 -6.70 -11.04 -3.21
CA TYR A 28 -6.85 -11.86 -2.02
C TYR A 28 -5.87 -11.46 -0.90
N SER A 29 -4.58 -11.37 -1.19
CA SER A 29 -3.56 -10.96 -0.20
C SER A 29 -3.75 -9.52 0.26
N GLY A 30 -4.05 -8.59 -0.64
CA GLY A 30 -4.31 -7.20 -0.33
C GLY A 30 -5.53 -7.01 0.57
N ALA A 31 -6.64 -7.70 0.27
CA ALA A 31 -7.85 -7.68 1.07
C ALA A 31 -7.61 -8.24 2.48
N GLN A 32 -6.83 -9.32 2.61
CA GLN A 32 -6.42 -9.84 3.92
C GLN A 32 -5.56 -8.85 4.70
N ALA A 33 -4.62 -8.19 4.04
CA ALA A 33 -3.78 -7.17 4.70
C ALA A 33 -4.62 -5.98 5.18
N CYS A 34 -5.53 -5.46 4.34
CA CYS A 34 -6.47 -4.42 4.72
C CYS A 34 -7.28 -4.82 5.95
N LYS A 35 -7.87 -6.02 5.94
CA LYS A 35 -8.66 -6.54 7.06
C LYS A 35 -7.84 -6.65 8.35
N ALA A 36 -6.67 -7.30 8.28
CA ALA A 36 -5.83 -7.52 9.45
C ALA A 36 -5.37 -6.21 10.09
N LEU A 37 -4.95 -5.23 9.28
CA LEU A 37 -4.48 -3.94 9.79
C LEU A 37 -5.63 -3.11 10.38
N ARG A 38 -6.84 -3.19 9.81
CA ARG A 38 -8.02 -2.54 10.39
C ARG A 38 -8.48 -3.17 11.70
N GLU A 39 -8.46 -4.50 11.80
CA GLU A 39 -8.79 -5.22 13.04
C GLU A 39 -7.82 -4.87 14.17
N GLU A 40 -6.55 -4.64 13.85
CA GLU A 40 -5.55 -4.12 14.78
C GLU A 40 -5.67 -2.61 15.04
N GLY A 41 -6.58 -1.90 14.37
CA GLY A 41 -6.85 -0.48 14.57
C GLY A 41 -5.78 0.45 14.01
N TYR A 42 -5.20 0.11 12.85
CA TYR A 42 -4.41 1.05 12.05
C TYR A 42 -5.33 1.79 11.05
N LYS A 43 -5.00 3.05 10.73
CA LYS A 43 -5.56 3.74 9.57
C LYS A 43 -4.95 3.11 8.30
N VAL A 44 -5.77 2.48 7.48
CA VAL A 44 -5.33 1.85 6.22
C VAL A 44 -5.60 2.80 5.05
N ILE A 45 -4.53 3.13 4.34
CA ILE A 45 -4.58 3.84 3.07
C ILE A 45 -4.20 2.83 1.99
N LEU A 46 -5.02 2.71 0.96
CA LEU A 46 -4.77 1.79 -0.15
C LEU A 46 -4.68 2.54 -1.47
N VAL A 47 -3.72 2.18 -2.32
CA VAL A 47 -3.72 2.54 -3.74
C VAL A 47 -3.73 1.29 -4.61
N ASN A 48 -4.72 1.18 -5.51
CA ASN A 48 -4.77 0.14 -6.51
C ASN A 48 -5.55 0.62 -7.75
N SER A 49 -4.95 0.58 -8.93
CA SER A 49 -5.59 1.05 -10.16
C SER A 49 -6.65 0.09 -10.72
N ASN A 50 -6.77 -1.13 -10.19
CA ASN A 50 -7.75 -2.10 -10.66
C ASN A 50 -9.09 -1.93 -9.90
N PRO A 51 -10.16 -1.49 -10.57
CA PRO A 51 -11.45 -1.27 -9.91
C PRO A 51 -12.22 -2.57 -9.63
N ALA A 52 -11.81 -3.70 -10.21
CA ALA A 52 -12.49 -4.99 -10.07
C ALA A 52 -11.88 -5.83 -8.95
N THR A 53 -11.60 -5.23 -7.79
CA THR A 53 -10.95 -5.89 -6.65
C THR A 53 -11.72 -5.65 -5.37
N ILE A 54 -11.83 -6.69 -4.53
CA ILE A 54 -12.48 -6.56 -3.22
C ILE A 54 -11.68 -5.61 -2.33
N MET A 55 -10.35 -5.64 -2.42
CA MET A 55 -9.51 -4.75 -1.62
C MET A 55 -9.82 -3.25 -1.84
N THR A 56 -10.35 -2.87 -3.01
CA THR A 56 -10.75 -1.49 -3.33
C THR A 56 -12.18 -1.13 -2.91
N ASP A 57 -12.94 -2.06 -2.32
CA ASP A 57 -14.26 -1.74 -1.80
C ASP A 57 -14.17 -0.67 -0.70
N PRO A 58 -15.10 0.30 -0.64
CA PRO A 58 -15.04 1.42 0.30
C PRO A 58 -14.95 1.00 1.78
N GLU A 59 -15.51 -0.14 2.16
CA GLU A 59 -15.43 -0.66 3.53
C GLU A 59 -14.07 -1.27 3.92
N MET A 60 -13.20 -1.58 2.95
CA MET A 60 -11.99 -2.36 3.18
C MET A 60 -10.81 -1.54 3.69
N ALA A 61 -10.75 -0.24 3.40
CA ALA A 61 -9.69 0.67 3.85
C ALA A 61 -10.30 2.01 4.31
N ASP A 62 -9.58 2.78 5.13
CA ASP A 62 -10.07 4.10 5.57
C ASP A 62 -10.03 5.10 4.42
N VAL A 63 -9.03 4.97 3.56
CA VAL A 63 -8.89 5.75 2.33
C VAL A 63 -8.49 4.83 1.19
N THR A 64 -9.27 4.80 0.12
CA THR A 64 -8.99 4.00 -1.08
C THR A 64 -8.75 4.93 -2.28
N TYR A 65 -7.61 4.78 -2.93
CA TYR A 65 -7.25 5.45 -4.18
C TYR A 65 -7.29 4.46 -5.35
N ILE A 66 -8.24 4.65 -6.25
CA ILE A 66 -8.26 3.96 -7.55
C ILE A 66 -7.51 4.82 -8.56
N GLU A 67 -6.19 4.80 -8.47
CA GLU A 67 -5.27 5.67 -9.19
C GLU A 67 -4.10 4.87 -9.80
N PRO A 68 -3.42 5.37 -10.85
CA PRO A 68 -2.27 4.68 -11.45
C PRO A 68 -1.13 4.42 -10.45
N ILE A 69 -0.62 3.19 -10.43
CA ILE A 69 0.47 2.79 -9.54
C ILE A 69 1.83 3.19 -10.14
N THR A 70 2.07 4.49 -10.16
CA THR A 70 3.34 5.10 -10.55
C THR A 70 3.90 5.88 -9.37
N TRP A 71 5.22 5.90 -9.18
CA TRP A 71 5.82 6.51 -7.99
C TRP A 71 5.43 7.99 -7.85
N GLN A 72 5.21 8.73 -8.94
CA GLN A 72 4.80 10.13 -8.91
C GLN A 72 3.40 10.31 -8.34
N VAL A 73 2.47 9.41 -8.70
CA VAL A 73 1.10 9.44 -8.18
C VAL A 73 1.10 9.00 -6.71
N VAL A 74 1.82 7.92 -6.39
CA VAL A 74 1.92 7.44 -5.01
C VAL A 74 2.63 8.47 -4.12
N ALA A 75 3.61 9.22 -4.63
CA ALA A 75 4.24 10.33 -3.90
C ALA A 75 3.24 11.45 -3.54
N LYS A 76 2.28 11.76 -4.43
CA LYS A 76 1.20 12.73 -4.12
C LYS A 76 0.25 12.18 -3.06
N ILE A 77 -0.05 10.89 -3.09
CA ILE A 77 -0.85 10.22 -2.05
C ILE A 77 -0.11 10.29 -0.71
N ILE A 78 1.19 9.98 -0.68
CA ILE A 78 2.03 10.10 0.52
C ILE A 78 2.06 11.54 1.04
N GLU A 79 2.22 12.52 0.16
CA GLU A 79 2.23 13.94 0.53
C GLU A 79 0.92 14.39 1.17
N LYS A 80 -0.21 13.90 0.66
CA LYS A 80 -1.56 14.22 1.15
C LYS A 80 -1.89 13.47 2.44
N GLU A 81 -1.68 12.16 2.48
CA GLU A 81 -2.16 11.29 3.56
C GLU A 81 -1.16 11.14 4.71
N ARG A 82 0.13 11.42 4.47
CA ARG A 82 1.23 11.31 5.44
C ARG A 82 1.22 9.97 6.20
N PRO A 83 1.31 8.83 5.49
CA PRO A 83 1.38 7.52 6.15
C PRO A 83 2.66 7.39 6.96
N ASP A 84 2.57 6.74 8.13
CA ASP A 84 3.76 6.46 8.96
C ASP A 84 4.60 5.33 8.34
N ALA A 85 3.93 4.36 7.72
CA ALA A 85 4.59 3.20 7.11
C ALA A 85 4.00 2.83 5.75
N LEU A 86 4.80 2.12 4.95
CA LEU A 86 4.45 1.57 3.65
C LEU A 86 4.66 0.05 3.65
N LEU A 87 3.62 -0.69 3.25
CA LEU A 87 3.63 -2.15 3.10
C LEU A 87 3.65 -2.53 1.61
N PRO A 88 4.82 -2.87 1.03
CA PRO A 88 4.97 -3.12 -0.41
C PRO A 88 4.80 -4.59 -0.80
N THR A 89 4.57 -5.48 0.17
CA THR A 89 4.66 -6.94 -0.02
C THR A 89 3.37 -7.61 -0.46
N MET A 90 2.30 -6.84 -0.70
CA MET A 90 0.96 -7.37 -0.98
C MET A 90 0.49 -7.11 -2.42
N GLY A 91 1.30 -6.43 -3.24
CA GLY A 91 0.95 -6.04 -4.62
C GLY A 91 1.93 -6.54 -5.68
N GLY A 92 2.55 -7.70 -5.45
CA GLY A 92 3.44 -8.33 -6.42
C GLY A 92 4.64 -7.47 -6.82
N GLN A 93 5.10 -7.63 -8.05
CA GLN A 93 6.26 -6.90 -8.55
C GLN A 93 5.94 -5.40 -8.75
N THR A 94 4.70 -5.06 -9.09
CA THR A 94 4.26 -3.66 -9.21
C THR A 94 4.52 -2.90 -7.91
N ALA A 95 4.09 -3.44 -6.77
CA ALA A 95 4.26 -2.77 -5.48
C ALA A 95 5.73 -2.70 -5.05
N LEU A 96 6.50 -3.77 -5.24
CA LEU A 96 7.93 -3.78 -4.92
C LEU A 96 8.71 -2.76 -5.75
N ASN A 97 8.50 -2.72 -7.06
CA ASN A 97 9.16 -1.77 -7.94
C ASN A 97 8.78 -0.33 -7.58
N CYS A 98 7.49 -0.06 -7.34
CA CYS A 98 7.03 1.27 -6.95
C CYS A 98 7.65 1.70 -5.61
N ALA A 99 7.77 0.80 -4.63
CA ALA A 99 8.38 1.09 -3.34
C ALA A 99 9.88 1.40 -3.46
N LEU A 100 10.61 0.62 -4.28
CA LEU A 100 12.02 0.89 -4.57
C LEU A 100 12.22 2.21 -5.32
N ASP A 101 11.34 2.53 -6.26
CA ASP A 101 11.36 3.82 -6.95
C ASP A 101 11.09 4.98 -5.97
N LEU A 102 10.08 4.88 -5.10
CA LEU A 102 9.80 5.88 -4.07
C LEU A 102 11.00 6.09 -3.13
N ASP A 103 11.71 5.03 -2.80
CA ASP A 103 12.91 5.11 -1.99
C ASP A 103 14.08 5.75 -2.73
N ARG A 104 14.33 5.31 -3.97
CA ARG A 104 15.40 5.83 -4.84
C ARG A 104 15.24 7.33 -5.10
N GLU A 105 14.01 7.78 -5.31
CA GLU A 105 13.68 9.20 -5.50
C GLU A 105 13.63 9.99 -4.19
N GLY A 106 13.93 9.36 -3.05
CA GLY A 106 14.00 9.99 -1.73
C GLY A 106 12.65 10.41 -1.13
N VAL A 107 11.54 9.95 -1.71
CA VAL A 107 10.18 10.31 -1.28
C VAL A 107 9.91 9.78 0.14
N LEU A 108 10.28 8.52 0.40
CA LEU A 108 10.07 7.91 1.72
C LEU A 108 10.83 8.65 2.82
N ALA A 109 12.11 8.98 2.55
CA ALA A 109 12.93 9.76 3.48
C ALA A 109 12.39 11.18 3.69
N LYS A 110 11.94 11.85 2.62
CA LYS A 110 11.36 13.20 2.67
C LYS A 110 10.11 13.27 3.56
N PHE A 111 9.29 12.23 3.53
CA PHE A 111 8.02 12.19 4.25
C PHE A 111 8.07 11.37 5.55
N GLY A 112 9.23 10.79 5.89
CA GLY A 112 9.40 9.99 7.10
C GLY A 112 8.65 8.66 7.08
N VAL A 113 8.42 8.09 5.90
CA VAL A 113 7.64 6.85 5.73
C VAL A 113 8.56 5.64 5.92
N GLU A 114 8.22 4.77 6.86
CA GLU A 114 8.96 3.53 7.12
C GLU A 114 8.52 2.39 6.19
N LEU A 115 9.46 1.68 5.57
CA LEU A 115 9.16 0.43 4.87
C LEU A 115 9.01 -0.72 5.88
N ILE A 116 7.85 -1.37 5.86
CA ILE A 116 7.55 -2.53 6.71
C ILE A 116 7.26 -3.78 5.87
N GLY A 117 7.41 -4.97 6.46
CA GLY A 117 7.19 -6.25 5.78
C GLY A 117 8.35 -6.69 4.86
N ALA A 118 9.13 -5.75 4.33
CA ALA A 118 10.38 -6.02 3.61
C ALA A 118 11.43 -4.94 3.89
N SER A 119 12.71 -5.29 3.79
CA SER A 119 13.83 -4.35 3.88
C SER A 119 14.41 -4.04 2.50
N LYS A 120 15.13 -2.93 2.42
CA LYS A 120 15.95 -2.51 1.26
C LYS A 120 17.11 -3.47 1.04
#